data_AF-A0A6L9QMJ2-F1
#
_entry.id   AF-A0A6L9QMJ2-F1
#
_cell.length_a   1.000
_cell.length_b   1.000
_cell.length_c   1.000
_cell.angle_alpha   90.00
_cell.angle_beta   90.00
_cell.angle_gamma   90.00
#
_symmetry.space_group_name_H-M   'P 1'
#
loop_
_entity.id
_entity.type
_entity.pdbx_description
1 polymer ?
#
loop_
_entity_poly.entity_id
_entity_poly.type
_entity_poly.pdbx_seq_one_letter_code
_entity_poly.pdbx_strand_id
1 'polypeptide(L)'
;SLVGQPEVTAVLAELTGGGEPVRLLLAGPDGTGKRDAAQELGKALAFGRDPHWVTDNLYTGQRLPDAVARLHADARDCAGDRLLVIEGLDGIVTDPGNGEALAAELHRLLAVHPDLNLVALCDTGGEERIREINPVLPQLFRIARTHPFTADGHAELFRRALAVRGARGTRQAVAAAGALLAATPPMQTLRNARLAPYLADQVVAAVRARQGAGGAELVVRKQDVPDTLDISRAAGNPLAELRDLTGLETVKHEIALLVAGTHAARLRSENGLKITPPTRHMVFTGNPGTGKTMVARLLGRIYKRLGVLSSGHLVEASRAHLVGEYIGQTAPRTRRLVERAIGGVLFIDEAYTLTQSPLKGDYGHEAIAELVKLMEDHRDDLVVVVAGYQQEMAEFLAANPGLDSRFPKQIHFPDYTDDELITVFGQLAAADGFELAPGTDEVLATMLRRAPRGPSFGNGRLMRNMLDVAVANQADRVASAAVTAQREQAKTGSGKAGPAKTGAGKAGSGKAGRGKAVRAEAGQGGEPPVQAPTRQELVTITAEDLPPLLEHPEEFFGLYL
;
A
#
# COMPACT_ATOMS: atom_id res chain seq x y z
N SER A 1 3.47 24.97 4.39
CA SER A 1 4.91 25.02 4.75
C SER A 1 5.35 23.70 5.36
N LEU A 2 6.44 23.14 4.86
CA LEU A 2 7.09 21.94 5.39
C LEU A 2 7.66 22.26 6.78
N VAL A 3 7.45 21.38 7.74
CA VAL A 3 7.95 21.55 9.11
C VAL A 3 9.37 21.00 9.18
N GLY A 4 10.34 21.73 9.74
CA GLY A 4 11.66 21.18 10.07
C GLY A 4 12.51 20.65 8.91
N GLN A 5 12.19 21.01 7.65
CA GLN A 5 12.97 20.62 6.46
C GLN A 5 13.53 21.87 5.76
N PRO A 6 14.55 22.55 6.33
CA PRO A 6 15.05 23.83 5.81
C PRO A 6 15.70 23.70 4.43
N GLU A 7 16.46 22.63 4.18
CA GLU A 7 17.10 22.35 2.89
C GLU A 7 16.06 22.19 1.79
N VAL A 8 15.05 21.33 2.00
CA VAL A 8 13.97 21.15 1.04
C VAL A 8 13.21 22.46 0.82
N THR A 9 12.90 23.20 1.89
CA THR A 9 12.18 24.47 1.77
C THR A 9 12.95 25.51 0.93
N ALA A 10 14.27 25.60 1.12
CA ALA A 10 15.12 26.49 0.32
C ALA A 10 15.13 26.07 -1.16
N VAL A 11 15.31 24.77 -1.43
CA VAL A 11 15.33 24.23 -2.80
C VAL A 11 14.00 24.43 -3.51
N LEU A 12 12.88 24.20 -2.82
CA LEU A 12 11.54 24.45 -3.37
C LEU A 12 11.36 25.93 -3.75
N ALA A 13 11.74 26.86 -2.87
CA ALA A 13 11.60 28.29 -3.13
C ALA A 13 12.40 28.74 -4.37
N GLU A 14 13.61 28.21 -4.54
CA GLU A 14 14.44 28.49 -5.71
C GLU A 14 13.83 27.91 -7.00
N LEU A 15 13.33 26.66 -6.96
CA LEU A 15 12.72 26.00 -8.12
C LEU A 15 11.43 26.68 -8.57
N THR A 16 10.64 27.22 -7.64
CA THR A 16 9.40 27.95 -7.96
C THR A 16 9.65 29.35 -8.53
N GLY A 17 10.86 29.89 -8.35
CA GLY A 17 11.25 31.20 -8.87
C GLY A 17 11.94 31.16 -10.25
N GLY A 18 12.32 29.96 -10.72
CA GLY A 18 13.00 29.74 -11.99
C GLY A 18 12.04 29.44 -13.14
N GLY A 19 12.41 29.83 -14.36
CA GLY A 19 11.71 29.44 -15.60
C GLY A 19 12.28 28.16 -16.24
N GLU A 20 13.16 27.46 -15.53
CA GLU A 20 13.79 26.21 -15.98
C GLU A 20 12.95 24.99 -15.59
N PRO A 21 13.04 23.89 -16.36
CA PRO A 21 12.38 22.63 -16.02
C PRO A 21 12.84 22.13 -14.64
N VAL A 22 11.88 21.74 -13.83
CA VAL A 22 12.13 21.25 -12.48
C VAL A 22 12.69 19.84 -12.53
N ARG A 23 13.91 19.65 -12.02
CA ARG A 23 14.53 18.33 -11.83
C ARG A 23 15.00 18.22 -10.40
N LEU A 24 14.19 17.61 -9.56
CA LEU A 24 14.42 17.51 -8.13
C LEU A 24 14.51 16.04 -7.69
N LEU A 25 15.52 15.71 -6.90
CA LEU A 25 15.62 14.42 -6.22
C LEU A 25 15.54 14.67 -4.71
N LEU A 26 14.52 14.09 -4.07
CA LEU A 26 14.31 14.15 -2.63
C LEU A 26 14.70 12.81 -2.00
N ALA A 27 15.77 12.81 -1.21
CA ALA A 27 16.26 11.63 -0.52
C ALA A 27 16.10 11.75 0.99
N GLY A 28 15.69 10.68 1.65
CA GLY A 28 15.64 10.65 3.12
C GLY A 28 14.63 9.65 3.68
N PRO A 29 14.45 9.61 5.00
CA PRO A 29 13.61 8.60 5.65
C PRO A 29 12.12 8.71 5.27
N ASP A 30 11.37 7.63 5.44
CA ASP A 30 9.91 7.62 5.24
C ASP A 30 9.17 8.57 6.17
N GLY A 31 8.10 9.18 5.66
CA GLY A 31 7.24 10.03 6.48
C GLY A 31 7.88 11.35 6.91
N THR A 32 8.97 11.77 6.27
CA THR A 32 9.66 13.06 6.52
C THR A 32 9.11 14.23 5.68
N GLY A 33 8.05 13.99 4.90
CA GLY A 33 7.38 15.00 4.08
C GLY A 33 7.84 15.07 2.62
N LYS A 34 8.55 14.06 2.11
CA LYS A 34 8.99 14.00 0.69
C LYS A 34 7.81 14.14 -0.29
N ARG A 35 6.70 13.42 -0.04
CA ARG A 35 5.47 13.51 -0.85
C ARG A 35 4.81 14.88 -0.74
N ASP A 36 4.71 15.41 0.48
CA ASP A 36 4.14 16.74 0.71
C ASP A 36 4.96 17.81 -0.01
N ALA A 37 6.29 17.69 -0.02
CA ALA A 37 7.17 18.60 -0.75
C ALA A 37 6.93 18.56 -2.27
N ALA A 38 6.82 17.38 -2.86
CA ALA A 38 6.50 17.22 -4.29
C ALA A 38 5.11 17.79 -4.64
N GLN A 39 4.12 17.55 -3.78
CA GLN A 39 2.77 18.07 -3.95
C GLN A 39 2.72 19.60 -3.87
N GLU A 40 3.41 20.20 -2.89
CA GLU A 40 3.47 21.65 -2.74
C GLU A 40 4.24 22.30 -3.89
N LEU A 41 5.28 21.63 -4.41
CA LEU A 41 5.99 22.08 -5.61
C LEU A 41 5.08 22.09 -6.83
N GLY A 42 4.34 21.01 -7.07
CA GLY A 42 3.38 20.93 -8.18
C GLY A 42 2.32 22.04 -8.12
N LYS A 43 1.79 22.32 -6.92
CA LYS A 43 0.85 23.44 -6.71
C LYS A 43 1.48 24.80 -6.98
N ALA A 44 2.72 25.01 -6.52
CA ALA A 44 3.41 26.29 -6.65
C ALA A 44 3.82 26.60 -8.09
N LEU A 45 4.15 25.58 -8.89
CA LEU A 45 4.46 25.73 -10.31
C LEU A 45 3.22 25.99 -11.18
N ALA A 46 2.01 25.75 -10.63
CA ALA A 46 0.73 26.00 -11.30
C ALA A 46 0.63 25.37 -12.70
N PHE A 47 1.16 24.15 -12.84
CA PHE A 47 0.95 23.32 -14.02
C PHE A 47 -0.54 23.11 -14.28
N GLY A 48 -0.95 23.08 -15.56
CA GLY A 48 -2.36 23.01 -15.96
C GLY A 48 -3.06 21.69 -15.55
N ARG A 49 -2.29 20.72 -15.05
CA ARG A 49 -2.73 19.39 -14.65
C ARG A 49 -2.09 18.99 -13.32
N ASP A 50 -2.82 18.20 -12.53
CA ASP A 50 -2.32 17.65 -11.27
C ASP A 50 -1.09 16.75 -11.49
N PRO A 51 -0.14 16.68 -10.53
CA PRO A 51 1.04 15.83 -10.66
C PRO A 51 0.69 14.37 -11.00
N HIS A 52 1.45 13.78 -11.92
CA HIS A 52 1.36 12.37 -12.26
C HIS A 52 2.26 11.57 -11.33
N TRP A 53 1.69 10.66 -10.55
CA TRP A 53 2.44 9.85 -9.59
C TRP A 53 2.68 8.46 -10.15
N VAL A 54 3.93 8.02 -10.10
CA VAL A 54 4.36 6.69 -10.51
C VAL A 54 5.16 6.07 -9.39
N THR A 55 4.92 4.80 -9.10
CA THR A 55 5.62 4.06 -8.04
C THR A 55 6.51 2.98 -8.64
N ASP A 56 7.56 2.63 -7.91
CA ASP A 56 8.49 1.54 -8.20
C ASP A 56 7.82 0.21 -8.55
N ASN A 57 6.76 -0.17 -7.85
CA ASN A 57 5.98 -1.40 -8.09
C ASN A 57 5.43 -1.52 -9.52
N LEU A 58 5.30 -0.40 -10.25
CA LEU A 58 4.86 -0.40 -11.64
C LEU A 58 5.97 -0.75 -12.63
N TYR A 59 7.23 -0.81 -12.19
CA TYR A 59 8.38 -1.13 -13.04
C TYR A 59 9.11 -2.40 -12.60
N THR A 60 9.15 -2.67 -11.29
CA THR A 60 9.80 -3.87 -10.74
C THR A 60 9.02 -5.13 -11.10
N GLY A 61 9.71 -6.14 -11.66
CA GLY A 61 9.09 -7.42 -12.03
C GLY A 61 8.31 -7.45 -13.36
N GLN A 62 8.22 -6.32 -14.07
CA GLN A 62 7.68 -6.30 -15.44
C GLN A 62 8.71 -6.75 -16.47
N ARG A 63 8.24 -7.09 -17.68
CA ARG A 63 9.15 -7.30 -18.82
C ARG A 63 9.74 -5.95 -19.23
N LEU A 64 11.04 -5.91 -19.52
CA LEU A 64 11.76 -4.68 -19.87
C LEU A 64 11.07 -3.83 -20.96
N PRO A 65 10.56 -4.40 -22.08
CA PRO A 65 9.88 -3.60 -23.10
C PRO A 65 8.63 -2.87 -22.57
N ASP A 66 7.87 -3.52 -21.68
CA ASP A 66 6.64 -2.95 -21.11
C ASP A 66 6.98 -1.81 -20.14
N ALA A 67 8.00 -2.01 -19.30
CA ALA A 67 8.50 -1.00 -18.37
C ALA A 67 9.06 0.24 -19.11
N VAL A 68 9.81 0.03 -20.20
CA VAL A 68 10.34 1.11 -21.05
C VAL A 68 9.20 1.85 -21.77
N ALA A 69 8.25 1.12 -22.37
CA ALA A 69 7.11 1.71 -23.05
C ALA A 69 6.26 2.55 -22.09
N ARG A 70 6.08 2.08 -20.86
CA ARG A 70 5.37 2.80 -19.80
C ARG A 70 6.10 4.09 -19.41
N LEU A 71 7.41 4.01 -19.16
CA LEU A 71 8.23 5.18 -18.83
C LEU A 71 8.17 6.24 -19.94
N HIS A 72 8.18 5.82 -21.21
CA HIS A 72 8.01 6.70 -22.37
C HIS A 72 6.63 7.36 -22.40
N ALA A 73 5.57 6.59 -22.11
CA ALA A 73 4.21 7.11 -22.09
C ALA A 73 4.02 8.15 -20.98
N ASP A 74 4.51 7.85 -19.77
CA ASP A 74 4.45 8.74 -18.62
C ASP A 74 5.24 10.04 -18.88
N ALA A 75 6.47 9.93 -19.43
CA ALA A 75 7.28 11.09 -19.80
C ALA A 75 6.60 11.96 -20.88
N ARG A 76 5.98 11.34 -21.88
CA ARG A 76 5.29 12.06 -22.95
C ARG A 76 4.02 12.74 -22.47
N ASP A 77 3.23 12.11 -21.60
CA ASP A 77 2.02 12.72 -21.03
C ASP A 77 2.36 13.88 -20.09
N CYS A 78 3.56 13.85 -19.48
CA CYS A 78 3.96 14.88 -18.54
C CYS A 78 4.73 16.06 -19.15
N ALA A 79 5.39 15.87 -20.30
CA ALA A 79 6.21 16.91 -20.91
C ALA A 79 5.40 18.20 -21.15
N GLY A 80 5.93 19.34 -20.67
CA GLY A 80 5.37 20.67 -20.89
C GLY A 80 4.46 21.17 -19.76
N ASP A 81 3.36 20.49 -19.46
CA ASP A 81 2.28 21.04 -18.63
C ASP A 81 1.92 20.25 -17.37
N ARG A 82 2.71 19.23 -17.00
CA ARG A 82 2.42 18.36 -15.86
C ARG A 82 3.70 17.90 -15.16
N LEU A 83 3.65 17.81 -13.83
CA LEU A 83 4.77 17.33 -13.02
C LEU A 83 4.76 15.80 -12.95
N LEU A 84 5.84 15.15 -13.38
CA LEU A 84 6.05 13.72 -13.16
C LEU A 84 6.72 13.48 -11.79
N VAL A 85 6.10 12.68 -10.93
CA VAL A 85 6.65 12.27 -9.64
C VAL A 85 6.91 10.77 -9.65
N ILE A 86 8.18 10.38 -9.56
CA ILE A 86 8.59 8.96 -9.48
C ILE A 86 8.95 8.65 -8.03
N GLU A 87 8.16 7.79 -7.39
CA GLU A 87 8.41 7.29 -6.05
C GLU A 87 9.22 6.00 -6.08
N GLY A 88 10.30 5.95 -5.30
CA GLY A 88 11.19 4.79 -5.24
C GLY A 88 12.10 4.70 -6.47
N LEU A 89 12.57 5.83 -7.02
CA LEU A 89 13.47 5.80 -8.18
C LEU A 89 14.73 4.97 -7.91
N ASP A 90 15.25 5.03 -6.69
CA ASP A 90 16.36 4.19 -6.25
C ASP A 90 16.01 2.70 -6.25
N GLY A 91 14.78 2.32 -5.90
CA GLY A 91 14.27 0.96 -6.03
C GLY A 91 14.18 0.50 -7.48
N ILE A 92 13.65 1.36 -8.37
CA ILE A 92 13.58 1.07 -9.82
C ILE A 92 14.97 0.86 -10.40
N VAL A 93 15.92 1.74 -10.08
CA VAL A 93 17.28 1.71 -10.63
C VAL A 93 18.10 0.55 -10.07
N THR A 94 17.85 0.13 -8.83
CA THR A 94 18.56 -1.00 -8.19
C THR A 94 17.92 -2.36 -8.47
N ASP A 95 16.80 -2.40 -9.20
CA ASP A 95 16.19 -3.65 -9.64
C ASP A 95 17.19 -4.49 -10.47
N PRO A 96 17.52 -5.73 -10.07
CA PRO A 96 18.51 -6.55 -10.76
C PRO A 96 18.13 -6.93 -12.19
N GLY A 97 16.84 -6.87 -12.56
CA GLY A 97 16.36 -7.25 -13.87
C GLY A 97 16.45 -6.10 -14.88
N ASN A 98 15.82 -4.98 -14.56
CA ASN A 98 15.57 -3.89 -15.50
C ASN A 98 16.28 -2.57 -15.12
N GLY A 99 16.86 -2.46 -13.93
CA GLY A 99 17.24 -1.18 -13.33
C GLY A 99 18.24 -0.36 -14.12
N GLU A 100 19.32 -0.98 -14.64
CA GLU A 100 20.33 -0.30 -15.45
C GLU A 100 19.74 0.26 -16.76
N ALA A 101 18.92 -0.55 -17.44
CA ALA A 101 18.27 -0.16 -18.69
C ALA A 101 17.27 0.98 -18.48
N LEU A 102 16.46 0.92 -17.41
CA LEU A 102 15.52 1.98 -17.06
C LEU A 102 16.23 3.27 -16.64
N ALA A 103 17.36 3.19 -15.92
CA ALA A 103 18.17 4.35 -15.58
C ALA A 103 18.74 5.03 -16.84
N ALA A 104 19.26 4.23 -17.78
CA ALA A 104 19.78 4.74 -19.05
C ALA A 104 18.66 5.33 -19.94
N GLU A 105 17.47 4.74 -19.92
CA GLU A 105 16.30 5.25 -20.64
C GLU A 105 15.80 6.57 -20.05
N LEU A 106 15.67 6.67 -18.73
CA LEU A 106 15.27 7.90 -18.05
C LEU A 106 16.25 9.04 -18.35
N HIS A 107 17.55 8.76 -18.33
CA HIS A 107 18.58 9.73 -18.76
C HIS A 107 18.33 10.19 -20.21
N ARG A 108 18.07 9.27 -21.15
CA ARG A 108 17.76 9.63 -22.54
C ARG A 108 16.48 10.46 -22.65
N LEU A 109 15.42 10.13 -21.93
CA LEU A 109 14.17 10.87 -21.94
C LEU A 109 14.33 12.31 -21.43
N LEU A 110 15.12 12.52 -20.37
CA LEU A 110 15.42 13.87 -19.86
C LEU A 110 16.22 14.72 -20.85
N ALA A 111 16.97 14.10 -21.77
CA ALA A 111 17.66 14.80 -22.85
C ALA A 111 16.73 15.10 -24.04
N VAL A 112 15.79 14.18 -24.35
CA VAL A 112 14.82 14.32 -25.45
C VAL A 112 13.69 15.30 -25.11
N HIS A 113 13.27 15.35 -23.85
CA HIS A 113 12.21 16.20 -23.33
C HIS A 113 12.79 17.24 -22.36
N PRO A 114 13.36 18.36 -22.86
CA PRO A 114 13.92 19.39 -22.00
C PRO A 114 12.86 20.09 -21.13
N ASP A 115 11.60 20.03 -21.52
CA ASP A 115 10.43 20.57 -20.82
C ASP A 115 9.78 19.58 -19.83
N LEU A 116 10.37 18.39 -19.64
CA LEU A 116 9.88 17.42 -18.66
C LEU A 116 10.27 17.85 -17.24
N ASN A 117 9.25 18.15 -16.44
CA ASN A 117 9.37 18.44 -15.01
C ASN A 117 9.28 17.14 -14.22
N LEU A 118 10.32 16.81 -13.45
CA LEU A 118 10.45 15.55 -12.73
C LEU A 118 10.90 15.72 -11.29
N VAL A 119 10.17 15.06 -10.38
CA VAL A 119 10.56 14.88 -8.98
C VAL A 119 10.76 13.40 -8.70
N ALA A 120 11.97 13.02 -8.29
CA ALA A 120 12.28 11.67 -7.85
C ALA A 120 12.27 11.60 -6.32
N LEU A 121 11.49 10.69 -5.74
CA LEU A 121 11.51 10.42 -4.30
C LEU A 121 12.30 9.15 -4.05
N CYS A 122 13.27 9.24 -3.15
CA CYS A 122 14.17 8.13 -2.81
C CYS A 122 14.23 7.90 -1.30
N ASP A 123 14.66 6.71 -0.92
CA ASP A 123 15.02 6.42 0.46
C ASP A 123 16.34 7.10 0.86
N THR A 124 16.68 7.02 2.15
CA THR A 124 17.96 7.54 2.67
C THR A 124 19.14 6.97 1.87
N GLY A 125 19.98 7.85 1.31
CA GLY A 125 21.12 7.48 0.48
C GLY A 125 20.75 6.95 -0.91
N GLY A 126 19.50 7.10 -1.36
CA GLY A 126 19.08 6.62 -2.68
C GLY A 126 19.83 7.28 -3.83
N GLU A 127 20.28 8.52 -3.68
CA GLU A 127 21.11 9.20 -4.67
C GLU A 127 22.48 8.52 -4.89
N GLU A 128 23.02 7.87 -3.85
CA GLU A 128 24.28 7.12 -3.93
C GLU A 128 24.06 5.78 -4.62
N ARG A 129 22.98 5.07 -4.27
CA ARG A 129 22.59 3.82 -4.95
C ARG A 129 22.33 4.03 -6.44
N ILE A 130 21.63 5.11 -6.80
CA ILE A 130 21.42 5.46 -8.21
C ILE A 130 22.76 5.74 -8.89
N ARG A 131 23.70 6.42 -8.22
CA ARG A 131 25.03 6.73 -8.76
C ARG A 131 25.87 5.49 -9.05
N GLU A 132 25.75 4.45 -8.23
CA GLU A 132 26.50 3.19 -8.41
C GLU A 132 26.11 2.48 -9.71
N ILE A 133 24.82 2.54 -10.09
CA ILE A 133 24.31 1.94 -11.33
C ILE A 133 24.47 2.89 -12.52
N ASN A 134 24.13 4.17 -12.34
CA ASN A 134 24.21 5.20 -13.37
C ASN A 134 24.83 6.49 -12.79
N PRO A 135 26.15 6.69 -12.98
CA PRO A 135 26.86 7.84 -12.41
C PRO A 135 26.39 9.21 -12.91
N VAL A 136 25.73 9.26 -14.07
CA VAL A 136 25.31 10.51 -14.72
C VAL A 136 23.93 10.95 -14.25
N LEU A 137 23.02 10.01 -14.00
CA LEU A 137 21.61 10.30 -13.71
C LEU A 137 21.42 11.25 -12.52
N PRO A 138 22.05 11.06 -11.34
CA PRO A 138 21.91 12.00 -10.21
C PRO A 138 22.42 13.42 -10.51
N GLN A 139 23.32 13.59 -11.47
CA GLN A 139 23.87 14.90 -11.86
C GLN A 139 22.84 15.75 -12.62
N LEU A 140 21.80 15.13 -13.15
CA LEU A 140 20.68 15.80 -13.83
C LEU A 140 19.66 16.38 -12.84
N PHE A 141 19.78 16.05 -11.55
CA PHE A 141 18.86 16.47 -10.51
C PHE A 141 19.51 17.46 -9.57
N ARG A 142 18.72 18.43 -9.12
CA ARG A 142 18.97 19.11 -7.86
C ARG A 142 18.62 18.17 -6.72
N ILE A 143 19.57 17.87 -5.85
CA ILE A 143 19.36 16.94 -4.73
C ILE A 143 19.03 17.75 -3.47
N ALA A 144 17.97 17.37 -2.77
CA ALA A 144 17.66 17.88 -1.44
C ALA A 144 17.33 16.74 -0.48
N ARG A 145 17.78 16.86 0.78
CA ARG A 145 17.62 15.80 1.77
C ARG A 145 16.56 16.13 2.82
N THR A 146 15.74 15.14 3.13
CA THR A 146 14.88 15.19 4.31
C THR A 146 15.52 14.46 5.48
N HIS A 147 15.24 14.96 6.68
CA HIS A 147 15.78 14.42 7.92
C HIS A 147 14.66 14.02 8.89
N PRO A 148 14.91 13.10 9.84
CA PRO A 148 13.97 12.83 10.93
C PRO A 148 13.60 14.11 11.69
N PHE A 149 12.36 14.20 12.18
CA PHE A 149 11.92 15.39 12.91
C PHE A 149 12.54 15.43 14.31
N THR A 150 12.93 16.63 14.72
CA THR A 150 13.30 16.91 16.12
C THR A 150 12.06 16.89 17.01
N ALA A 151 12.26 16.91 18.34
CA ALA A 151 11.16 17.07 19.28
C ALA A 151 10.32 18.32 18.99
N ASP A 152 10.94 19.44 18.63
CA ASP A 152 10.24 20.66 18.24
C ASP A 152 9.46 20.51 16.92
N GLY A 153 10.05 19.81 15.94
CA GLY A 153 9.36 19.48 14.69
C GLY A 153 8.12 18.62 14.93
N HIS A 154 8.23 17.59 15.77
CA HIS A 154 7.11 16.76 16.17
C HIS A 154 6.05 17.52 16.98
N ALA A 155 6.48 18.43 17.87
CA ALA A 155 5.58 19.29 18.64
C ALA A 155 4.74 20.18 17.70
N GLU A 156 5.38 20.75 16.68
CA GLU A 156 4.71 21.55 15.67
C GLU A 156 3.70 20.73 14.83
N LEU A 157 4.10 19.54 14.40
CA LEU A 157 3.20 18.62 13.67
C LEU A 157 2.01 18.20 14.54
N PHE A 158 2.24 17.90 15.82
CA PHE A 158 1.18 17.55 16.76
C PHE A 158 0.22 18.72 16.99
N ARG A 159 0.75 19.94 17.13
CA ARG A 159 -0.05 21.16 17.26
C ARG A 159 -0.95 21.39 16.05
N ARG A 160 -0.44 21.20 14.83
CA ARG A 160 -1.23 21.27 13.58
C ARG A 160 -2.29 20.16 13.55
N ALA A 161 -1.93 18.95 13.93
CA ALA A 161 -2.86 17.82 13.97
C ALA A 161 -4.02 18.03 14.96
N LEU A 162 -3.77 18.66 16.12
CA LEU A 162 -4.82 19.07 17.06
C LEU A 162 -5.74 20.12 16.44
N ALA A 163 -5.18 21.13 15.78
CA ALA A 163 -5.96 22.21 15.16
C ALA A 163 -6.94 21.68 14.10
N VAL A 164 -6.49 20.74 13.25
CA VAL A 164 -7.34 20.05 12.27
C VAL A 164 -8.53 19.33 12.93
N ARG A 165 -8.38 18.89 14.19
CA ARG A 165 -9.40 18.18 14.97
C ARG A 165 -10.26 19.10 15.84
N GLY A 166 -10.15 20.42 15.67
CA GLY A 166 -10.85 21.42 16.47
C GLY A 166 -10.39 21.46 17.93
N ALA A 167 -9.13 21.10 18.20
CA ALA A 167 -8.54 21.09 19.52
C ALA A 167 -7.29 21.98 19.58
N ARG A 168 -6.95 22.46 20.78
CA ARG A 168 -5.70 23.18 21.05
C ARG A 168 -4.93 22.55 22.21
N GLY A 169 -3.61 22.49 22.08
CA GLY A 169 -2.73 22.03 23.15
C GLY A 169 -2.14 23.18 23.96
N THR A 170 -2.05 23.01 25.27
CA THR A 170 -1.20 23.87 26.11
C THR A 170 0.27 23.75 25.71
N ARG A 171 1.08 24.79 25.97
CA ARG A 171 2.53 24.76 25.63
C ARG A 171 3.24 23.54 26.22
N GLN A 172 2.90 23.18 27.46
CA GLN A 172 3.47 21.99 28.12
C GLN A 172 3.02 20.67 27.47
N ALA A 173 1.76 20.57 27.03
CA ALA A 173 1.27 19.37 26.33
C ALA A 173 1.94 19.19 24.97
N VAL A 174 2.05 20.27 24.20
CA VAL A 174 2.69 20.26 22.87
C VAL A 174 4.16 19.88 22.97
N ALA A 175 4.88 20.44 23.95
CA ALA A 175 6.27 20.07 24.21
C ALA A 175 6.43 18.60 24.66
N ALA A 176 5.57 18.13 25.56
CA ALA A 176 5.59 16.73 26.01
C ALA A 176 5.32 15.75 24.86
N ALA A 177 4.33 16.06 24.01
CA ALA A 177 4.03 15.27 22.82
C ALA A 177 5.20 15.26 21.82
N GLY A 178 5.85 16.41 21.59
CA GLY A 178 7.04 16.48 20.74
C GLY A 178 8.18 15.59 21.22
N ALA A 179 8.48 15.63 22.52
CA ALA A 179 9.50 14.77 23.13
C ALA A 179 9.15 13.28 23.03
N LEU A 180 7.89 12.91 23.32
CA LEU A 180 7.40 11.54 23.19
C LEU A 180 7.57 11.01 21.75
N LEU A 181 7.11 11.79 20.77
CA LEU A 181 7.13 11.40 19.36
C LEU A 181 8.56 11.25 18.84
N ALA A 182 9.49 12.14 19.23
CA ALA A 182 10.90 12.04 18.87
C ALA A 182 11.60 10.81 19.50
N ALA A 183 11.18 10.40 20.69
CA ALA A 183 11.69 9.20 21.36
C ALA A 183 11.04 7.89 20.86
N THR A 184 10.00 7.98 20.03
CA THR A 184 9.27 6.81 19.53
C THR A 184 9.98 6.22 18.31
N PRO A 185 10.42 4.94 18.34
CA PRO A 185 11.13 4.34 17.21
C PRO A 185 10.20 4.14 15.99
N PRO A 186 10.74 4.09 14.76
CA PRO A 186 9.96 3.86 13.55
C PRO A 186 9.23 2.51 13.60
N MET A 187 7.92 2.47 13.32
CA MET A 187 7.12 1.23 13.41
C MET A 187 6.15 1.08 12.23
N GLN A 188 6.37 0.05 11.39
CA GLN A 188 5.58 -0.24 10.17
C GLN A 188 5.37 1.03 9.31
N THR A 189 4.13 1.42 9.01
CA THR A 189 3.76 2.61 8.24
C THR A 189 3.69 3.89 9.08
N LEU A 190 3.67 3.78 10.42
CA LEU A 190 3.67 4.89 11.38
C LEU A 190 5.11 5.30 11.71
N ARG A 191 5.64 6.20 10.89
CA ARG A 191 7.00 6.75 11.04
C ARG A 191 6.94 8.27 10.92
N ASN A 192 7.86 8.93 11.62
CA ASN A 192 8.09 10.38 11.50
C ASN A 192 6.77 11.18 11.58
N ALA A 193 6.43 11.98 10.57
CA ALA A 193 5.28 12.90 10.64
C ALA A 193 3.95 12.19 10.92
N ARG A 194 3.80 10.92 10.52
CA ARG A 194 2.57 10.14 10.71
C ARG A 194 2.27 9.83 12.18
N LEU A 195 3.27 9.91 13.07
CA LEU A 195 3.10 9.70 14.51
C LEU A 195 2.29 10.83 15.16
N ALA A 196 2.41 12.06 14.67
CA ALA A 196 1.76 13.23 15.27
C ALA A 196 0.22 13.23 15.11
N PRO A 197 -0.35 13.02 13.91
CA PRO A 197 -1.80 12.83 13.74
C PRO A 197 -2.34 11.68 14.60
N TYR A 198 -1.59 10.58 14.65
CA TYR A 198 -1.97 9.41 15.42
C TYR A 198 -2.08 9.69 16.92
N LEU A 199 -1.07 10.34 17.52
CA LEU A 199 -1.14 10.78 18.91
C LEU A 199 -2.29 11.80 19.12
N ALA A 200 -2.51 12.70 18.16
CA ALA A 200 -3.58 13.69 18.26
C ALA A 200 -4.97 13.04 18.30
N ASP A 201 -5.22 12.00 17.50
CA ASP A 201 -6.46 11.22 17.56
C ASP A 201 -6.71 10.62 18.95
N GLN A 202 -5.69 9.95 19.51
CA GLN A 202 -5.79 9.36 20.83
C GLN A 202 -6.12 10.39 21.92
N VAL A 203 -5.37 11.49 21.93
CA VAL A 203 -5.46 12.49 22.98
C VAL A 203 -6.78 13.25 22.88
N VAL A 204 -7.23 13.60 21.66
CA VAL A 204 -8.52 14.26 21.45
C VAL A 204 -9.68 13.35 21.85
N ALA A 205 -9.63 12.06 21.50
CA ALA A 205 -10.64 11.10 21.92
C ALA A 205 -10.73 10.98 23.45
N ALA A 206 -9.58 10.90 24.14
CA ALA A 206 -9.52 10.85 25.60
C ALA A 206 -10.08 12.13 26.25
N VAL A 207 -9.76 13.31 25.71
CA VAL A 207 -10.28 14.58 26.21
C VAL A 207 -11.80 14.69 26.01
N ARG A 208 -12.32 14.29 24.84
CA ARG A 208 -13.76 14.27 24.55
C ARG A 208 -14.53 13.35 25.49
N ALA A 209 -14.01 12.14 25.73
CA ALA A 209 -14.63 11.19 26.65
C ALA A 209 -14.77 11.75 28.09
N ARG A 210 -13.83 12.60 28.52
CA ARG A 210 -13.85 13.23 29.84
C ARG A 210 -14.73 14.48 29.91
N GLN A 211 -14.79 15.29 28.86
CA GLN A 211 -15.47 16.60 28.87
C GLN A 211 -16.96 16.53 28.47
N GLY A 212 -17.42 15.41 27.89
CA GLY A 212 -18.79 15.27 27.40
C GLY A 212 -19.05 16.05 26.11
N ALA A 213 -20.19 15.78 25.45
CA ALA A 213 -20.54 16.32 24.13
C ALA A 213 -21.05 17.78 24.16
N GLY A 214 -20.39 18.66 24.92
CA GLY A 214 -20.68 20.09 24.97
C GLY A 214 -19.71 20.90 24.10
N GLY A 215 -20.23 21.79 23.25
CA GLY A 215 -19.50 22.52 22.19
C GLY A 215 -18.47 23.58 22.63
N ALA A 216 -17.67 23.30 23.66
CA ALA A 216 -16.49 24.10 23.99
C ALA A 216 -15.25 23.64 23.21
N GLU A 217 -14.33 24.56 22.93
CA GLU A 217 -13.05 24.28 22.29
C GLU A 217 -12.24 23.27 23.12
N LEU A 218 -11.82 22.16 22.51
CA LEU A 218 -11.15 21.06 23.22
C LEU A 218 -9.71 21.45 23.57
N VAL A 219 -9.41 21.55 24.86
CA VAL A 219 -8.06 21.91 25.34
C VAL A 219 -7.31 20.70 25.88
N VAL A 220 -6.20 20.35 25.22
CA VAL A 220 -5.29 19.29 25.60
C VAL A 220 -4.23 19.79 26.60
N ARG A 221 -4.17 19.16 27.78
CA ARG A 221 -3.21 19.46 28.86
C ARG A 221 -2.11 18.40 28.92
N LYS A 222 -1.01 18.68 29.65
CA LYS A 222 0.12 17.75 29.77
C LYS A 222 -0.31 16.36 30.25
N GLN A 223 -1.20 16.31 31.25
CA GLN A 223 -1.75 15.06 31.80
C GLN A 223 -2.56 14.22 30.79
N ASP A 224 -2.92 14.80 29.65
CA ASP A 224 -3.66 14.11 28.59
C ASP A 224 -2.72 13.48 27.56
N VAL A 225 -1.44 13.87 27.56
CA VAL A 225 -0.40 13.26 26.75
C VAL A 225 0.12 12.04 27.51
N PRO A 226 0.07 10.83 26.94
CA PRO A 226 0.54 9.63 27.61
C PRO A 226 2.06 9.67 27.77
N ASP A 227 2.58 8.98 28.79
CA ASP A 227 4.03 8.88 29.03
C ASP A 227 4.74 8.00 27.98
N THR A 228 4.01 7.06 27.39
CA THR A 228 4.47 6.19 26.30
C THR A 228 3.41 6.14 25.22
N LEU A 229 3.81 6.12 23.95
CA LEU A 229 2.89 5.98 22.83
C LEU A 229 2.42 4.51 22.78
N ASP A 230 1.26 4.21 23.36
CA ASP A 230 0.64 2.89 23.24
C ASP A 230 0.02 2.74 21.85
N ILE A 231 0.79 2.17 20.93
CA ILE A 231 0.38 1.88 19.55
C ILE A 231 -0.45 0.60 19.48
N SER A 232 -0.60 -0.12 20.60
CA SER A 232 -1.57 -1.20 20.71
C SER A 232 -3.01 -0.66 20.76
N ARG A 233 -3.22 0.65 20.86
CA ARG A 233 -4.51 1.27 20.54
C ARG A 233 -4.66 1.67 19.06
N ALA A 234 -3.57 1.77 18.27
CA ALA A 234 -3.60 2.13 16.83
C ALA A 234 -4.08 0.97 16.01
N ALA A 235 -3.46 -0.16 16.31
CA ALA A 235 -3.87 -1.45 15.85
C ALA A 235 -4.61 -1.98 17.07
N GLY A 236 -5.93 -1.98 17.05
CA GLY A 236 -6.86 -2.24 18.15
C GLY A 236 -6.55 -3.47 19.04
N ASN A 237 -7.57 -4.14 19.54
CA ASN A 237 -7.32 -5.39 20.25
C ASN A 237 -6.98 -6.46 19.21
N PRO A 238 -5.75 -7.02 19.13
CA PRO A 238 -5.42 -7.97 18.07
C PRO A 238 -6.22 -9.27 18.20
N LEU A 239 -6.77 -9.58 19.38
CA LEU A 239 -7.76 -10.66 19.54
C LEU A 239 -9.13 -10.27 18.97
N ALA A 240 -9.53 -9.00 19.07
CA ALA A 240 -10.74 -8.51 18.41
C ALA A 240 -10.54 -8.45 16.90
N GLU A 241 -9.43 -7.89 16.42
CA GLU A 241 -9.09 -7.89 14.99
C GLU A 241 -9.06 -9.31 14.41
N LEU A 242 -8.48 -10.27 15.13
CA LEU A 242 -8.51 -11.68 14.73
C LEU A 242 -9.94 -12.23 14.64
N ARG A 243 -10.80 -11.89 15.60
CA ARG A 243 -12.21 -12.31 15.61
C ARG A 243 -13.00 -11.67 14.47
N ASP A 244 -12.68 -10.42 14.16
CA ASP A 244 -13.35 -9.60 13.15
C ASP A 244 -12.89 -9.95 11.71
N LEU A 245 -11.83 -10.75 11.55
CA LEU A 245 -11.48 -11.33 10.25
C LEU A 245 -12.66 -12.19 9.74
N THR A 246 -13.00 -12.03 8.47
CA THR A 246 -14.00 -12.85 7.79
C THR A 246 -13.56 -14.33 7.80
N GLY A 247 -14.50 -15.25 8.06
CA GLY A 247 -14.25 -16.69 8.03
C GLY A 247 -13.19 -17.17 9.03
N LEU A 248 -12.36 -18.14 8.62
CA LEU A 248 -11.21 -18.66 9.39
C LEU A 248 -11.54 -19.19 10.80
N GLU A 249 -12.76 -19.68 11.04
CA GLU A 249 -13.21 -20.10 12.38
C GLU A 249 -12.31 -21.17 13.01
N THR A 250 -11.81 -22.13 12.22
CA THR A 250 -10.84 -23.14 12.67
C THR A 250 -9.53 -22.51 13.13
N VAL A 251 -8.99 -21.55 12.36
CA VAL A 251 -7.77 -20.83 12.69
C VAL A 251 -7.96 -19.97 13.94
N LYS A 252 -9.08 -19.24 14.04
CA LYS A 252 -9.42 -18.43 15.22
C LYS A 252 -9.45 -19.29 16.49
N HIS A 253 -10.04 -20.48 16.39
CA HIS A 253 -10.10 -21.44 17.50
C HIS A 253 -8.71 -21.92 17.92
N GLU A 254 -7.86 -22.35 16.97
CA GLU A 254 -6.50 -22.80 17.26
C GLU A 254 -5.65 -21.70 17.90
N ILE A 255 -5.74 -20.46 17.39
CA ILE A 255 -5.03 -19.33 17.98
C ILE A 255 -5.55 -19.02 19.40
N ALA A 256 -6.87 -19.12 19.64
CA ALA A 256 -7.44 -18.94 20.97
C ALA A 256 -6.91 -19.99 21.97
N LEU A 257 -6.74 -21.24 21.54
CA LEU A 257 -6.13 -22.29 22.36
C LEU A 257 -4.67 -22.00 22.70
N LEU A 258 -3.88 -21.51 21.73
CA LEU A 258 -2.48 -21.10 21.95
C LEU A 258 -2.39 -19.95 22.97
N VAL A 259 -3.28 -18.97 22.86
CA VAL A 259 -3.39 -17.83 23.78
C VAL A 259 -3.77 -18.28 25.19
N ALA A 260 -4.78 -19.13 25.31
CA ALA A 260 -5.21 -19.68 26.60
C ALA A 260 -4.10 -20.51 27.26
N GLY A 261 -3.41 -21.36 26.50
CA GLY A 261 -2.28 -22.15 26.98
C GLY A 261 -1.12 -21.28 27.48
N THR A 262 -0.80 -20.22 26.74
CA THR A 262 0.23 -19.23 27.12
C THR A 262 -0.14 -18.52 28.41
N HIS A 263 -1.39 -18.08 28.53
CA HIS A 263 -1.88 -17.42 29.73
C HIS A 263 -1.86 -18.35 30.95
N ALA A 264 -2.31 -19.60 30.79
CA ALA A 264 -2.27 -20.60 31.84
C ALA A 264 -0.83 -20.91 32.29
N ALA A 265 0.11 -21.01 31.35
CA ALA A 265 1.53 -21.19 31.66
C ALA A 265 2.07 -20.01 32.47
N ARG A 266 1.74 -18.78 32.09
CA ARG A 266 2.14 -17.59 32.86
C ARG A 266 1.61 -17.62 34.29
N LEU A 267 0.32 -17.87 34.48
CA LEU A 267 -0.30 -17.96 35.81
C LEU A 267 0.37 -19.04 36.68
N ARG A 268 0.66 -20.20 36.10
CA ARG A 268 1.36 -21.28 36.83
C ARG A 268 2.77 -20.85 37.25
N SER A 269 3.48 -20.10 36.41
CA SER A 269 4.85 -19.62 36.69
C SER A 269 4.85 -18.58 37.82
N GLU A 270 3.91 -17.63 37.77
CA GLU A 270 3.69 -16.61 38.81
C GLU A 270 3.33 -17.23 40.17
N ASN A 271 2.79 -18.45 40.19
CA ASN A 271 2.50 -19.23 41.40
C ASN A 271 3.62 -20.20 41.80
N GLY A 272 4.82 -20.05 41.24
CA GLY A 272 6.01 -20.83 41.62
C GLY A 272 6.02 -22.28 41.12
N LEU A 273 5.12 -22.65 40.21
CA LEU A 273 5.14 -23.98 39.59
C LEU A 273 6.24 -24.03 38.53
N LYS A 274 7.01 -25.13 38.51
CA LYS A 274 8.00 -25.37 37.46
C LYS A 274 7.28 -25.65 36.13
N ILE A 275 7.62 -24.88 35.10
CA ILE A 275 7.07 -25.02 33.76
C ILE A 275 8.22 -25.15 32.79
N THR A 276 8.13 -26.12 31.89
CA THR A 276 8.98 -26.18 30.71
C THR A 276 8.36 -25.27 29.66
N PRO A 277 9.05 -24.21 29.18
CA PRO A 277 8.51 -23.34 28.15
C PRO A 277 8.15 -24.16 26.90
N PRO A 278 6.88 -24.15 26.44
CA PRO A 278 6.50 -24.90 25.24
C PRO A 278 7.22 -24.32 24.02
N THR A 279 7.49 -25.16 23.01
CA THR A 279 7.93 -24.66 21.71
C THR A 279 6.78 -23.87 21.07
N ARG A 280 7.11 -22.73 20.45
CA ARG A 280 6.11 -21.78 19.92
C ARG A 280 6.15 -21.66 18.40
N HIS A 281 7.09 -22.33 17.74
CA HIS A 281 7.19 -22.34 16.29
C HIS A 281 6.06 -23.21 15.71
N MET A 282 5.54 -22.81 14.55
CA MET A 282 4.36 -23.44 13.96
C MET A 282 4.39 -23.40 12.43
N VAL A 283 3.58 -24.26 11.82
CA VAL A 283 3.40 -24.37 10.37
C VAL A 283 2.03 -23.85 9.99
N PHE A 284 1.97 -22.96 9.01
CA PHE A 284 0.72 -22.50 8.40
C PHE A 284 0.54 -23.13 7.01
N THR A 285 -0.46 -23.98 6.84
CA THR A 285 -0.75 -24.60 5.54
C THR A 285 -1.99 -24.01 4.90
N GLY A 286 -2.04 -23.95 3.58
CA GLY A 286 -3.23 -23.54 2.83
C GLY A 286 -2.88 -22.76 1.56
N ASN A 287 -3.88 -22.54 0.70
CA ASN A 287 -3.69 -21.84 -0.58
C ASN A 287 -3.29 -20.36 -0.40
N PRO A 288 -2.77 -19.69 -1.44
CA PRO A 288 -2.47 -18.25 -1.42
C PRO A 288 -3.70 -17.42 -1.04
N GLY A 289 -3.49 -16.28 -0.40
CA GLY A 289 -4.58 -15.34 -0.09
C GLY A 289 -5.57 -15.78 1.00
N THR A 290 -5.34 -16.89 1.71
CA THR A 290 -6.15 -17.33 2.86
C THR A 290 -5.88 -16.58 4.17
N GLY A 291 -4.98 -15.59 4.17
CA GLY A 291 -4.73 -14.73 5.35
C GLY A 291 -3.61 -15.19 6.28
N LYS A 292 -2.78 -16.18 5.89
CA LYS A 292 -1.63 -16.70 6.67
C LYS A 292 -0.75 -15.59 7.27
N THR A 293 -0.25 -14.69 6.44
CA THR A 293 0.63 -13.57 6.86
C THR A 293 -0.08 -12.59 7.78
N MET A 294 -1.38 -12.33 7.54
CA MET A 294 -2.19 -11.45 8.40
C MET A 294 -2.33 -12.04 9.80
N VAL A 295 -2.66 -13.33 9.91
CA VAL A 295 -2.77 -14.02 11.20
C VAL A 295 -1.42 -14.11 11.91
N ALA A 296 -0.32 -14.34 11.18
CA ALA A 296 1.03 -14.32 11.78
C ALA A 296 1.38 -12.95 12.39
N ARG A 297 1.01 -11.85 11.71
CA ARG A 297 1.17 -10.48 12.23
C ARG A 297 0.36 -10.25 13.51
N LEU A 298 -0.89 -10.70 13.53
CA LEU A 298 -1.76 -10.59 14.71
C LEU A 298 -1.23 -11.42 15.86
N LEU A 299 -0.77 -12.64 15.59
CA LEU A 299 -0.17 -13.53 16.59
C LEU A 299 1.03 -12.89 17.28
N GLY A 300 1.95 -12.26 16.53
CA GLY A 300 3.08 -11.53 17.10
C GLY A 300 2.65 -10.42 18.06
N ARG A 301 1.63 -9.65 17.69
CA ARG A 301 1.05 -8.60 18.54
C ARG A 301 0.35 -9.16 19.78
N ILE A 302 -0.35 -10.27 19.65
CA ILE A 302 -0.97 -10.98 20.79
C ILE A 302 0.10 -11.44 21.77
N TYR A 303 1.14 -12.12 21.28
CA TYR A 303 2.23 -12.63 22.11
C TYR A 303 3.03 -11.51 22.79
N LYS A 304 3.21 -10.35 22.14
CA LYS A 304 3.73 -9.16 22.82
C LYS A 304 2.89 -8.76 24.03
N ARG A 305 1.57 -8.65 23.85
CA ARG A 305 0.66 -8.28 24.95
C ARG A 305 0.66 -9.28 26.09
N LEU A 306 0.85 -10.56 25.78
CA LEU A 306 0.95 -11.62 26.80
C LEU A 306 2.32 -11.65 27.51
N GLY A 307 3.29 -10.85 27.04
CA GLY A 307 4.65 -10.81 27.57
C GLY A 307 5.53 -11.98 27.11
N VAL A 308 5.14 -12.66 26.02
CA VAL A 308 5.94 -13.73 25.40
C VAL A 308 7.02 -13.18 24.49
N LEU A 309 6.70 -12.10 23.76
CA LEU A 309 7.62 -11.44 22.83
C LEU A 309 7.89 -10.01 23.30
N SER A 310 9.13 -9.56 23.20
CA SER A 310 9.52 -8.21 23.62
C SER A 310 8.95 -7.10 22.71
N SER A 311 8.74 -7.37 21.41
CA SER A 311 8.34 -6.36 20.41
C SER A 311 7.07 -6.70 19.62
N GLY A 312 6.83 -7.97 19.29
CA GLY A 312 5.67 -8.47 18.54
C GLY A 312 5.60 -8.07 17.07
N HIS A 313 6.69 -7.60 16.48
CA HIS A 313 6.75 -7.25 15.06
C HIS A 313 6.83 -8.53 14.20
N LEU A 314 6.52 -8.39 12.91
CA LEU A 314 6.63 -9.47 11.93
C LEU A 314 7.77 -9.15 10.96
N VAL A 315 8.67 -10.11 10.74
CA VAL A 315 9.65 -10.10 9.66
C VAL A 315 9.25 -11.17 8.67
N GLU A 316 8.93 -10.75 7.45
CA GLU A 316 8.58 -11.66 6.36
C GLU A 316 9.84 -12.02 5.57
N ALA A 317 9.89 -13.28 5.14
CA ALA A 317 11.02 -13.84 4.43
C ALA A 317 10.56 -14.93 3.46
N SER A 318 11.45 -15.25 2.53
CA SER A 318 11.33 -16.32 1.55
C SER A 318 12.70 -16.93 1.33
N ARG A 319 12.79 -17.97 0.49
CA ARG A 319 14.07 -18.58 0.13
C ARG A 319 15.12 -17.58 -0.34
N ALA A 320 14.75 -16.57 -1.13
CA ALA A 320 15.67 -15.56 -1.65
C ALA A 320 16.36 -14.73 -0.54
N HIS A 321 15.68 -14.57 0.61
CA HIS A 321 16.20 -13.84 1.76
C HIS A 321 17.15 -14.68 2.62
N LEU A 322 16.93 -16.00 2.64
CA LEU A 322 17.66 -16.95 3.48
C LEU A 322 18.92 -17.49 2.80
N VAL A 323 18.83 -17.79 1.51
CA VAL A 323 19.85 -18.51 0.75
C VAL A 323 20.78 -17.53 0.02
N GLY A 324 22.08 -17.73 0.15
CA GLY A 324 23.11 -16.96 -0.58
C GLY A 324 23.38 -17.53 -1.97
N GLU A 325 23.91 -16.69 -2.86
CA GLU A 325 24.33 -17.12 -4.20
C GLU A 325 25.67 -17.86 -4.19
N TYR A 326 26.49 -17.61 -3.17
CA TYR A 326 27.83 -18.15 -3.02
C TYR A 326 28.01 -18.91 -1.71
N ILE A 327 28.93 -19.89 -1.71
CA ILE A 327 29.32 -20.69 -0.55
C ILE A 327 29.62 -19.78 0.66
N GLY A 328 29.06 -20.14 1.82
CA GLY A 328 29.32 -19.45 3.09
C GLY A 328 28.56 -18.15 3.30
N GLN A 329 27.69 -17.73 2.36
CA GLN A 329 26.83 -16.57 2.55
C GLN A 329 25.49 -16.90 3.22
N THR A 330 25.04 -18.15 3.12
CA THR A 330 23.71 -18.59 3.57
C THR A 330 23.55 -18.53 5.08
N ALA A 331 24.47 -19.11 5.86
CA ALA A 331 24.39 -19.03 7.31
C ALA A 331 24.40 -17.56 7.84
N PRO A 332 25.31 -16.66 7.39
CA PRO A 332 25.25 -15.25 7.78
C PRO A 332 23.96 -14.52 7.38
N ARG A 333 23.37 -14.83 6.21
CA ARG A 333 22.10 -14.24 5.77
C ARG A 333 20.95 -14.70 6.67
N THR A 334 20.85 -16.01 6.91
CA THR A 334 19.85 -16.61 7.80
C THR A 334 19.95 -16.00 9.20
N ARG A 335 21.18 -15.88 9.73
CA ARG A 335 21.41 -15.27 11.04
C ARG A 335 20.94 -13.82 11.12
N ARG A 336 21.34 -12.95 10.19
CA ARG A 336 20.91 -11.54 10.17
C ARG A 336 19.39 -11.41 10.11
N LEU A 337 18.74 -12.30 9.37
CA LEU A 337 17.29 -12.30 9.26
C LEU A 337 16.62 -12.71 10.57
N VAL A 338 17.13 -13.74 11.24
CA VAL A 338 16.65 -14.16 12.57
C VAL A 338 16.90 -13.07 13.60
N GLU A 339 18.10 -12.47 13.63
CA GLU A 339 18.44 -11.37 14.53
C GLU A 339 17.47 -10.19 14.41
N ARG A 340 17.05 -9.86 13.18
CA ARG A 340 16.01 -8.85 12.92
C ARG A 340 14.63 -9.24 13.44
N ALA A 341 14.35 -10.53 13.59
CA ALA A 341 13.06 -11.05 14.03
C ALA A 341 13.00 -11.35 15.54
N ILE A 342 14.14 -11.28 16.25
CA ILE A 342 14.17 -11.41 17.71
C ILE A 342 13.28 -10.35 18.34
N GLY A 343 12.48 -10.76 19.32
CA GLY A 343 11.40 -9.98 19.89
C GLY A 343 10.10 -10.06 19.10
N GLY A 344 10.05 -10.82 18.01
CA GLY A 344 8.94 -10.84 17.05
C GLY A 344 8.66 -12.23 16.45
N VAL A 345 8.05 -12.21 15.27
CA VAL A 345 7.72 -13.38 14.47
C VAL A 345 8.54 -13.33 13.18
N LEU A 346 9.31 -14.38 12.91
CA LEU A 346 9.89 -14.65 11.59
C LEU A 346 8.90 -15.49 10.79
N PHE A 347 8.34 -14.93 9.72
CA PHE A 347 7.42 -15.62 8.82
C PHE A 347 8.14 -15.97 7.52
N ILE A 348 8.28 -17.26 7.22
CA ILE A 348 8.93 -17.77 6.02
C ILE A 348 7.85 -18.33 5.09
N ASP A 349 7.56 -17.61 4.01
CA ASP A 349 6.61 -18.06 3.00
C ASP A 349 7.26 -19.06 2.03
N GLU A 350 6.45 -20.00 1.55
CA GLU A 350 6.83 -21.12 0.69
C GLU A 350 8.11 -21.85 1.17
N ALA A 351 8.16 -22.17 2.47
CA ALA A 351 9.36 -22.71 3.11
C ALA A 351 9.84 -24.04 2.51
N TYR A 352 8.94 -24.83 1.91
CA TYR A 352 9.25 -26.06 1.19
C TYR A 352 10.24 -25.87 0.03
N THR A 353 10.33 -24.65 -0.52
CA THR A 353 11.32 -24.32 -1.56
C THR A 353 12.76 -24.45 -1.07
N LEU A 354 13.01 -24.43 0.25
CA LEU A 354 14.34 -24.64 0.84
C LEU A 354 14.84 -26.08 0.67
N THR A 355 13.95 -27.05 0.45
CA THR A 355 14.29 -28.47 0.28
C THR A 355 14.09 -28.99 -1.14
N GLN A 356 13.40 -28.26 -2.01
CA GLN A 356 12.98 -28.72 -3.34
C GLN A 356 13.89 -28.29 -4.51
N SER A 357 15.10 -27.75 -4.28
CA SER A 357 15.96 -27.36 -5.42
C SER A 357 16.69 -28.55 -6.05
N PRO A 358 16.58 -28.76 -7.38
CA PRO A 358 17.26 -29.84 -8.09
C PRO A 358 18.74 -29.55 -8.42
N LEU A 359 19.29 -28.39 -8.01
CA LEU A 359 20.64 -27.97 -8.38
C LEU A 359 21.71 -28.60 -7.47
N LYS A 360 22.75 -29.18 -8.08
CA LYS A 360 23.98 -29.58 -7.37
C LYS A 360 24.64 -28.33 -6.77
N GLY A 361 24.69 -28.25 -5.43
CA GLY A 361 25.21 -27.10 -4.70
C GLY A 361 24.15 -26.23 -4.02
N ASP A 362 22.91 -26.73 -3.84
CA ASP A 362 21.88 -25.99 -3.11
C ASP A 362 22.25 -25.79 -1.62
N TYR A 363 22.30 -24.52 -1.19
CA TYR A 363 22.54 -24.11 0.19
C TYR A 363 21.26 -24.04 1.04
N GLY A 364 20.09 -24.45 0.54
CA GLY A 364 18.83 -24.49 1.30
C GLY A 364 18.92 -25.31 2.60
N HIS A 365 19.62 -26.45 2.56
CA HIS A 365 19.87 -27.25 3.76
C HIS A 365 20.76 -26.55 4.79
N GLU A 366 21.70 -25.70 4.35
CA GLU A 366 22.54 -24.88 5.24
C GLU A 366 21.67 -23.83 5.96
N ALA A 367 20.74 -23.19 5.24
CA ALA A 367 19.78 -22.26 5.82
C ALA A 367 18.91 -22.94 6.89
N ILE A 368 18.41 -24.15 6.60
CA ILE A 368 17.60 -24.94 7.55
C ILE A 368 18.41 -25.28 8.80
N ALA A 369 19.66 -25.73 8.64
CA ALA A 369 20.51 -26.09 9.77
C ALA A 369 20.79 -24.89 10.69
N GLU A 370 21.14 -23.73 10.12
CA GLU A 370 21.34 -22.50 10.88
C GLU A 370 20.03 -22.00 11.51
N LEU A 371 18.91 -22.09 10.81
CA LEU A 371 17.59 -21.71 11.34
C LEU A 371 17.19 -22.56 12.55
N VAL A 372 17.30 -23.88 12.48
CA VAL A 372 16.98 -24.80 13.59
C VAL A 372 17.84 -24.50 14.81
N LYS A 373 19.12 -24.20 14.61
CA LYS A 373 20.02 -23.79 15.70
C LYS A 373 19.54 -22.49 16.36
N LEU A 374 19.30 -21.45 15.57
CA LEU A 374 18.90 -20.14 16.09
C LEU A 374 17.50 -20.15 16.74
N MET A 375 16.61 -21.02 16.27
CA MET A 375 15.31 -21.27 16.90
C MET A 375 15.47 -21.79 18.33
N GLU A 376 16.45 -22.66 18.60
CA GLU A 376 16.73 -23.13 19.95
C GLU A 376 17.39 -22.04 20.80
N ASP A 377 18.40 -21.35 20.25
CA ASP A 377 19.16 -20.32 20.95
C ASP A 377 18.26 -19.13 21.38
N HIS A 378 17.21 -18.83 20.63
CA HIS A 378 16.32 -17.68 20.84
C HIS A 378 14.86 -18.05 21.15
N ARG A 379 14.57 -19.29 21.56
CA ARG A 379 13.21 -19.82 21.80
C ARG A 379 12.32 -19.02 22.76
N ASP A 380 12.92 -18.20 23.61
CA ASP A 380 12.21 -17.41 24.62
C ASP A 380 11.71 -16.07 24.11
N ASP A 381 12.28 -15.55 23.00
CA ASP A 381 11.90 -14.24 22.44
C ASP A 381 11.79 -14.28 20.90
N LEU A 382 11.63 -15.45 20.30
CA LEU A 382 11.45 -15.63 18.86
C LEU A 382 10.35 -16.66 18.58
N VAL A 383 9.43 -16.30 17.68
CA VAL A 383 8.50 -17.25 17.06
C VAL A 383 8.82 -17.37 15.58
N VAL A 384 8.86 -18.59 15.08
CA VAL A 384 9.07 -18.87 13.65
C VAL A 384 7.82 -19.52 13.12
N VAL A 385 7.27 -18.96 12.05
CA VAL A 385 6.13 -19.48 11.32
C VAL A 385 6.60 -19.81 9.91
N VAL A 386 6.54 -21.08 9.55
CA VAL A 386 6.80 -21.52 8.16
C VAL A 386 5.47 -21.75 7.46
N ALA A 387 5.35 -21.29 6.23
CA ALA A 387 4.11 -21.38 5.47
C ALA A 387 4.29 -22.03 4.09
N GLY A 388 3.22 -22.63 3.58
CA GLY A 388 3.20 -23.22 2.25
C GLY A 388 1.98 -24.10 1.99
N TYR A 389 2.02 -24.85 0.91
CA TYR A 389 1.01 -25.83 0.55
C TYR A 389 1.09 -27.07 1.44
N GLN A 390 -0.04 -27.73 1.66
CA GLN A 390 -0.16 -28.74 2.71
C GLN A 390 0.72 -29.98 2.46
N GLN A 391 0.82 -30.45 1.21
CA GLN A 391 1.60 -31.65 0.89
C GLN A 391 3.09 -31.35 0.93
N GLU A 392 3.49 -30.22 0.35
CA GLU A 392 4.86 -29.74 0.23
C GLU A 392 5.43 -29.39 1.61
N MET A 393 4.61 -28.84 2.51
CA MET A 393 5.02 -28.62 3.90
C MET A 393 5.19 -29.93 4.68
N ALA A 394 4.42 -30.98 4.38
CA ALA A 394 4.65 -32.29 4.98
C ALA A 394 6.00 -32.88 4.54
N GLU A 395 6.34 -32.76 3.25
CA GLU A 395 7.66 -33.14 2.72
C GLU A 395 8.80 -32.33 3.34
N PHE A 396 8.62 -31.02 3.47
CA PHE A 396 9.59 -30.12 4.10
C PHE A 396 9.90 -30.51 5.54
N LEU A 397 8.89 -30.83 6.35
CA LEU A 397 9.09 -31.27 7.73
C LEU A 397 9.78 -32.64 7.79
N ALA A 398 9.43 -33.56 6.88
CA ALA A 398 10.05 -34.87 6.80
C ALA A 398 11.53 -34.83 6.36
N ALA A 399 11.96 -33.75 5.70
CA ALA A 399 13.32 -33.60 5.21
C ALA A 399 14.38 -33.49 6.33
N ASN A 400 13.99 -33.08 7.56
CA ASN A 400 14.91 -32.99 8.68
C ASN A 400 14.18 -33.24 10.03
N PRO A 401 14.59 -34.24 10.83
CA PRO A 401 14.02 -34.49 12.16
C PRO A 401 14.06 -33.29 13.12
N GLY A 402 15.04 -32.39 12.93
CA GLY A 402 15.14 -31.12 13.63
C GLY A 402 13.95 -30.20 13.36
N LEU A 403 13.42 -30.17 12.13
CA LEU A 403 12.23 -29.37 11.82
C LEU A 403 10.98 -29.96 12.48
N ASP A 404 10.72 -31.25 12.29
CA ASP A 404 9.53 -31.92 12.83
C ASP A 404 9.39 -31.72 14.35
N SER A 405 10.48 -31.90 15.11
CA SER A 405 10.47 -31.71 16.57
C SER A 405 10.29 -30.25 17.03
N ARG A 406 10.67 -29.26 16.21
CA ARG A 406 10.57 -27.83 16.56
C ARG A 406 9.23 -27.20 16.13
N PHE A 407 8.51 -27.81 15.20
CA PHE A 407 7.24 -27.33 14.66
C PHE A 407 6.05 -28.25 15.02
N PRO A 408 5.73 -28.46 16.31
CA PRO A 408 4.69 -29.41 16.71
C PRO A 408 3.26 -28.94 16.43
N LYS A 409 3.08 -27.67 16.03
CA LYS A 409 1.77 -27.08 15.76
C LYS A 409 1.65 -26.77 14.28
N GLN A 410 0.61 -27.31 13.66
CA GLN A 410 0.24 -27.05 12.28
C GLN A 410 -1.17 -26.48 12.26
N ILE A 411 -1.33 -25.33 11.63
CA ILE A 411 -2.62 -24.64 11.50
C ILE A 411 -2.96 -24.61 10.01
N HIS A 412 -4.10 -25.24 9.66
CA HIS A 412 -4.61 -25.25 8.30
C HIS A 412 -5.56 -24.09 8.06
N PHE A 413 -5.29 -23.34 6.99
CA PHE A 413 -6.07 -22.21 6.52
C PHE A 413 -6.93 -22.67 5.34
N PRO A 414 -8.24 -22.90 5.54
CA PRO A 414 -9.12 -23.32 4.47
C PRO A 414 -9.32 -22.20 3.43
N ASP A 415 -9.74 -22.59 2.22
CA ASP A 415 -10.23 -21.63 1.24
C ASP A 415 -11.50 -20.95 1.74
N TYR A 416 -11.66 -19.67 1.42
CA TYR A 416 -12.87 -18.92 1.75
C TYR A 416 -14.08 -19.44 0.97
N THR A 417 -15.24 -19.43 1.61
CA THR A 417 -16.52 -19.66 0.91
C THR A 417 -16.85 -18.49 -0.02
N ASP A 418 -17.81 -18.67 -0.94
CA ASP A 418 -18.22 -17.59 -1.85
C ASP A 418 -18.71 -16.36 -1.07
N ASP A 419 -19.52 -16.56 -0.03
CA ASP A 419 -20.05 -15.49 0.81
C ASP A 419 -18.94 -14.75 1.57
N GLU A 420 -17.93 -15.48 2.03
CA GLU A 420 -16.75 -14.90 2.68
C GLU A 420 -15.91 -14.08 1.70
N LEU A 421 -15.73 -14.55 0.46
CA LEU A 421 -15.01 -13.81 -0.59
C LEU A 421 -15.75 -12.53 -0.99
N ILE A 422 -17.08 -12.57 -1.10
CA ILE A 422 -17.91 -11.38 -1.35
C ILE A 422 -17.74 -10.37 -0.20
N THR A 423 -17.76 -10.85 1.04
CA THR A 423 -17.53 -10.02 2.22
C THR A 423 -16.14 -9.38 2.20
N VAL A 424 -15.10 -10.16 1.87
CA VAL A 424 -13.73 -9.67 1.72
C VAL A 424 -13.63 -8.62 0.62
N PHE A 425 -14.27 -8.84 -0.53
CA PHE A 425 -14.30 -7.86 -1.63
C PHE A 425 -14.92 -6.54 -1.19
N GLY A 426 -16.07 -6.58 -0.50
CA GLY A 426 -16.71 -5.38 0.04
C GLY A 426 -15.85 -4.65 1.08
N GLN A 427 -15.14 -5.37 1.95
CA GLN A 427 -14.21 -4.79 2.91
C GLN A 427 -13.02 -4.11 2.23
N LEU A 428 -12.48 -4.71 1.16
CA LEU A 428 -11.40 -4.13 0.36
C LEU A 428 -11.87 -2.85 -0.35
N ALA A 429 -13.03 -2.88 -1.00
CA ALA A 429 -13.62 -1.71 -1.65
C ALA A 429 -13.83 -0.57 -0.65
N ALA A 430 -14.41 -0.86 0.52
CA ALA A 430 -14.62 0.13 1.58
C ALA A 430 -13.30 0.71 2.12
N ALA A 431 -12.25 -0.11 2.26
CA ALA A 431 -10.93 0.35 2.68
C ALA A 431 -10.29 1.32 1.67
N ASP A 432 -10.57 1.13 0.38
CA ASP A 432 -10.11 1.99 -0.70
C ASP A 432 -11.07 3.19 -0.96
N GLY A 433 -12.11 3.33 -0.13
CA GLY A 433 -13.05 4.46 -0.18
C GLY A 433 -14.21 4.29 -1.15
N PHE A 434 -14.44 3.06 -1.63
CA PHE A 434 -15.54 2.71 -2.52
C PHE A 434 -16.71 2.05 -1.79
N GLU A 435 -17.90 2.22 -2.34
CA GLU A 435 -19.14 1.54 -1.95
C GLU A 435 -19.62 0.67 -3.12
N LEU A 436 -20.22 -0.48 -2.81
CA LEU A 436 -20.79 -1.36 -3.84
C LEU A 436 -22.23 -0.96 -4.11
N ALA A 437 -22.59 -0.81 -5.38
CA ALA A 437 -23.97 -0.59 -5.79
C ALA A 437 -24.82 -1.84 -5.51
N PRO A 438 -26.14 -1.68 -5.24
CA PRO A 438 -27.05 -2.80 -5.10
C PRO A 438 -26.99 -3.76 -6.29
N GLY A 439 -26.90 -5.08 -6.04
CA GLY A 439 -26.84 -6.12 -7.07
C GLY A 439 -25.42 -6.46 -7.57
N THR A 440 -24.40 -5.72 -7.15
CA THR A 440 -22.98 -6.02 -7.48
C THR A 440 -22.53 -7.35 -6.84
N ASP A 441 -23.00 -7.61 -5.64
CA ASP A 441 -22.80 -8.86 -4.89
C ASP A 441 -23.38 -10.09 -5.59
N GLU A 442 -24.55 -9.98 -6.22
CA GLU A 442 -25.19 -11.07 -6.96
C GLU A 442 -24.38 -11.49 -8.21
N VAL A 443 -23.80 -10.50 -8.91
CA VAL A 443 -22.93 -10.75 -10.05
C VAL A 443 -21.61 -11.38 -9.59
N LEU A 444 -21.01 -10.84 -8.52
CA LEU A 444 -19.79 -11.42 -7.93
C LEU A 444 -20.03 -12.88 -7.49
N ALA A 445 -21.17 -13.18 -6.87
CA ALA A 445 -21.54 -14.54 -6.50
C ALA A 445 -21.66 -15.47 -7.72
N THR A 446 -22.16 -14.94 -8.84
CA THR A 446 -22.26 -15.72 -10.09
C THR A 446 -20.89 -16.01 -10.70
N MET A 447 -19.96 -15.04 -10.64
CA MET A 447 -18.57 -15.23 -11.07
C MET A 447 -17.87 -16.29 -10.21
N LEU A 448 -17.99 -16.17 -8.88
CA LEU A 448 -17.36 -17.08 -7.92
C LEU A 448 -17.85 -18.53 -8.05
N ARG A 449 -19.16 -18.74 -8.27
CA ARG A 449 -19.72 -20.08 -8.53
C ARG A 449 -19.13 -20.77 -9.75
N ARG A 450 -18.65 -20.00 -10.73
CA ARG A 450 -18.02 -20.51 -11.96
C ARG A 450 -16.49 -20.57 -11.86
N ALA A 451 -15.89 -20.01 -10.81
CA ALA A 451 -14.45 -19.99 -10.65
C ALA A 451 -13.92 -21.40 -10.33
N PRO A 452 -12.88 -21.88 -11.04
CA PRO A 452 -12.28 -23.17 -10.73
C PRO A 452 -11.62 -23.11 -9.35
N ARG A 453 -12.09 -23.96 -8.44
CA ARG A 453 -11.46 -24.16 -7.13
C ARG A 453 -10.48 -25.33 -7.22
N GLY A 454 -9.19 -25.04 -7.20
CA GLY A 454 -8.14 -26.03 -7.30
C GLY A 454 -6.93 -25.69 -6.43
N PRO A 455 -5.88 -26.53 -6.48
CA PRO A 455 -4.59 -26.20 -5.88
C PRO A 455 -4.12 -24.83 -6.39
N SER A 456 -3.74 -23.94 -5.48
CA SER A 456 -3.35 -22.54 -5.79
C SER A 456 -4.49 -21.55 -6.02
N PHE A 457 -5.73 -21.87 -5.64
CA PHE A 457 -6.80 -20.87 -5.67
C PHE A 457 -6.45 -19.61 -4.85
N GLY A 458 -6.54 -18.43 -5.48
CA GLY A 458 -5.96 -17.18 -4.96
C GLY A 458 -6.71 -16.50 -3.82
N ASN A 459 -7.94 -16.91 -3.49
CA ASN A 459 -8.72 -16.41 -2.34
C ASN A 459 -8.74 -14.86 -2.25
N GLY A 460 -8.28 -14.28 -1.14
CA GLY A 460 -8.23 -12.83 -0.96
C GLY A 460 -7.32 -12.10 -1.96
N ARG A 461 -6.30 -12.77 -2.53
CA ARG A 461 -5.53 -12.19 -3.65
C ARG A 461 -6.38 -12.07 -4.90
N LEU A 462 -7.21 -13.07 -5.19
CA LEU A 462 -8.16 -13.01 -6.30
C LEU A 462 -9.13 -11.82 -6.12
N MET A 463 -9.67 -11.64 -4.91
CA MET A 463 -10.58 -10.50 -4.64
C MET A 463 -9.90 -9.15 -4.80
N ARG A 464 -8.64 -9.02 -4.37
CA ARG A 464 -7.85 -7.79 -4.59
C ARG A 464 -7.64 -7.53 -6.08
N ASN A 465 -7.20 -8.53 -6.84
CA ASN A 465 -6.99 -8.41 -8.28
C ASN A 465 -8.29 -8.02 -9.01
N MET A 466 -9.43 -8.63 -8.63
CA MET A 466 -10.73 -8.27 -9.18
C MET A 466 -11.14 -6.83 -8.84
N LEU A 467 -10.86 -6.36 -7.62
CA LEU A 467 -11.14 -4.99 -7.22
C LEU A 467 -10.30 -3.99 -8.00
N ASP A 468 -9.01 -4.27 -8.20
CA ASP A 468 -8.13 -3.40 -8.98
C ASP A 468 -8.65 -3.21 -10.42
N VAL A 469 -9.15 -4.28 -11.05
CA VAL A 469 -9.81 -4.21 -12.36
C VAL A 469 -11.11 -3.41 -12.29
N ALA A 470 -11.94 -3.65 -11.26
CA ALA A 470 -13.20 -2.93 -11.11
C ALA A 470 -13.00 -1.42 -10.92
N VAL A 471 -12.01 -1.02 -10.13
CA VAL A 471 -11.63 0.39 -9.95
C VAL A 471 -11.13 1.00 -11.25
N ALA A 472 -10.34 0.27 -12.04
CA ALA A 472 -9.89 0.75 -13.35
C ALA A 472 -11.05 0.97 -14.32
N ASN A 473 -12.01 0.04 -14.38
CA ASN A 473 -13.20 0.17 -15.22
C ASN A 473 -14.11 1.33 -14.76
N GLN A 474 -14.27 1.50 -13.45
CA GLN A 474 -15.03 2.62 -12.88
C GLN A 474 -14.39 3.96 -13.26
N ALA A 475 -13.06 4.06 -13.19
CA ALA A 475 -12.34 5.26 -13.57
C ALA A 475 -12.53 5.61 -15.05
N ASP A 476 -12.48 4.62 -15.95
CA ASP A 476 -12.74 4.80 -17.38
C ASP A 476 -14.18 5.26 -17.66
N ARG A 477 -15.17 4.64 -17.01
CA ARG A 477 -16.58 5.02 -17.13
C ARG A 477 -16.80 6.47 -16.67
N VAL A 478 -16.28 6.82 -15.50
CA VAL A 478 -16.41 8.18 -14.92
C VAL A 478 -15.73 9.23 -15.82
N ALA A 479 -14.52 8.92 -16.31
CA ALA A 479 -13.79 9.81 -17.21
C ALA A 479 -14.54 10.02 -18.54
N SER A 480 -15.04 8.93 -19.12
CA SER A 480 -15.83 8.96 -20.37
C SER A 480 -17.14 9.74 -20.23
N ALA A 481 -17.83 9.60 -19.09
CA ALA A 481 -19.03 10.37 -18.77
C ALA A 481 -18.71 11.88 -18.65
N ALA A 482 -17.61 12.23 -17.97
CA ALA A 482 -17.18 13.63 -17.83
C ALA A 482 -16.82 14.29 -19.17
N VAL A 483 -16.12 13.57 -20.06
CA VAL A 483 -15.77 14.05 -21.41
C VAL A 483 -17.03 14.26 -22.26
N THR A 484 -18.01 13.36 -22.14
CA THR A 484 -19.28 13.45 -22.87
C THR A 484 -20.09 14.67 -22.41
N ALA A 485 -20.21 14.87 -21.09
CA ALA A 485 -20.86 16.04 -20.50
C ALA A 485 -20.22 17.36 -20.94
N GLN A 486 -18.88 17.43 -21.00
CA GLN A 486 -18.15 18.62 -21.49
C GLN A 486 -18.42 18.90 -22.97
N ARG A 487 -18.47 17.86 -23.82
CA ARG A 487 -18.77 18.01 -25.26
C ARG A 487 -20.20 18.49 -25.50
N GLU A 488 -21.16 18.07 -24.68
CA GLU A 488 -22.55 18.52 -24.78
C GLU A 488 -22.77 19.94 -24.26
N GLN A 489 -22.07 20.33 -23.19
CA GLN A 489 -22.03 21.71 -22.70
C GLN A 489 -21.40 22.66 -23.73
N ALA A 490 -20.34 22.23 -24.42
CA ALA A 490 -19.73 23.00 -25.52
C ALA A 490 -20.69 23.19 -26.71
N LYS A 491 -21.53 22.18 -27.02
CA LYS A 491 -22.55 22.27 -28.08
C LYS A 491 -23.70 23.21 -27.70
N THR A 492 -24.14 23.21 -26.45
CA THR A 492 -25.23 24.07 -25.97
C THR A 492 -24.81 25.52 -25.71
N GLY A 493 -23.51 25.78 -25.46
CA GLY A 493 -22.95 27.13 -25.30
C GLY A 493 -22.80 27.95 -26.59
N SER A 494 -22.85 27.32 -27.78
CA SER A 494 -22.68 28.02 -29.07
C SER A 494 -23.96 28.63 -29.67
N GLY A 495 -25.11 28.49 -28.99
CA GLY A 495 -26.44 28.82 -29.52
C GLY A 495 -27.03 30.20 -29.17
N LYS A 496 -26.25 31.18 -28.70
CA LYS A 496 -26.74 32.56 -28.45
C LYS A 496 -25.79 33.64 -28.97
N ALA A 497 -25.77 33.82 -30.29
CA ALA A 497 -25.46 35.12 -30.90
C ALA A 497 -26.57 35.43 -31.91
N GLY A 498 -27.50 36.32 -31.51
CA GLY A 498 -28.55 36.83 -32.38
C GLY A 498 -28.01 37.75 -33.49
N PRO A 499 -28.77 37.97 -34.57
CA PRO A 499 -28.24 38.55 -35.80
C PRO A 499 -28.14 40.07 -35.73
N ALA A 500 -26.98 40.63 -36.07
CA ALA A 500 -26.82 42.04 -36.38
C ALA A 500 -27.10 42.27 -37.88
N LYS A 501 -28.11 43.12 -38.15
CA LYS A 501 -28.50 43.58 -39.49
C LYS A 501 -27.52 44.63 -40.02
N THR A 502 -27.00 44.42 -41.23
CA THR A 502 -26.65 45.41 -42.29
C THR A 502 -26.44 44.56 -43.56
N GLY A 503 -26.92 44.80 -44.78
CA GLY A 503 -27.41 45.98 -45.47
C GLY A 503 -26.83 45.96 -46.90
N ALA A 504 -27.64 45.50 -47.88
CA ALA A 504 -27.56 45.69 -49.35
C ALA A 504 -26.37 45.13 -50.18
N GLY A 505 -26.71 44.42 -51.29
CA GLY A 505 -25.78 44.21 -52.43
C GLY A 505 -26.04 43.02 -53.37
N LYS A 506 -27.02 43.16 -54.27
CA LYS A 506 -27.29 42.51 -55.59
C LYS A 506 -26.59 41.19 -56.06
N ALA A 507 -27.47 40.33 -56.58
CA ALA A 507 -27.46 39.59 -57.87
C ALA A 507 -26.65 38.28 -58.04
N GLY A 508 -27.34 37.22 -58.46
CA GLY A 508 -26.74 36.01 -59.02
C GLY A 508 -27.69 34.82 -59.07
N SER A 509 -28.15 34.48 -60.27
CA SER A 509 -29.04 33.38 -60.67
C SER A 509 -28.60 31.96 -60.28
N GLY A 510 -29.56 31.04 -60.07
CA GLY A 510 -29.30 29.60 -60.09
C GLY A 510 -30.52 28.72 -59.78
N LYS A 511 -30.91 27.89 -60.74
CA LYS A 511 -32.14 27.08 -60.80
C LYS A 511 -32.07 25.77 -59.99
N ALA A 512 -33.27 25.38 -59.51
CA ALA A 512 -33.87 24.03 -59.53
C ALA A 512 -33.34 22.89 -58.63
N GLY A 513 -34.28 22.23 -57.95
CA GLY A 513 -34.10 20.89 -57.39
C GLY A 513 -35.20 20.47 -56.40
N ARG A 514 -36.37 20.07 -56.90
CA ARG A 514 -37.45 19.44 -56.14
C ARG A 514 -36.99 18.08 -55.58
N GLY A 515 -37.23 17.82 -54.30
CA GLY A 515 -37.15 16.50 -53.68
C GLY A 515 -38.09 16.41 -52.48
N LYS A 516 -38.98 15.41 -52.49
CA LYS A 516 -40.16 15.27 -51.63
C LYS A 516 -39.83 15.05 -50.16
N ALA A 517 -40.64 15.69 -49.31
CA ALA A 517 -40.77 15.40 -47.89
C ALA A 517 -41.50 14.05 -47.67
N VAL A 518 -40.95 13.23 -46.79
CA VAL A 518 -41.69 12.20 -46.05
C VAL A 518 -41.44 12.48 -44.57
N ARG A 519 -42.51 12.83 -43.86
CA ARG A 519 -42.54 12.94 -42.40
C ARG A 519 -42.52 11.53 -41.82
N ALA A 520 -41.59 11.27 -40.91
CA ALA A 520 -41.72 10.24 -39.89
C ALA A 520 -41.51 10.92 -38.54
N GLU A 521 -42.49 10.77 -37.67
CA GLU A 521 -42.58 11.38 -36.34
C GLU A 521 -41.48 10.83 -35.43
N ALA A 522 -40.55 11.69 -35.02
CA ALA A 522 -39.63 11.38 -33.94
C ALA A 522 -40.33 11.70 -32.61
N GLY A 523 -40.66 10.65 -31.85
CA GLY A 523 -41.08 10.76 -30.46
C GLY A 523 -39.99 11.47 -29.64
N GLN A 524 -40.38 12.56 -28.99
CA GLN A 524 -39.56 13.27 -28.02
C GLN A 524 -39.43 12.42 -26.75
N GLY A 525 -38.43 11.55 -26.71
CA GLY A 525 -37.83 11.08 -25.46
C GLY A 525 -36.54 11.86 -25.25
N GLY A 526 -36.61 13.02 -24.59
CA GLY A 526 -35.41 13.74 -24.20
C GLY A 526 -34.68 12.94 -23.14
N GLU A 527 -33.53 12.36 -23.47
CA GLU A 527 -32.57 11.91 -22.47
C GLU A 527 -32.18 13.11 -21.60
N PRO A 528 -32.15 12.96 -20.26
CA PRO A 528 -31.76 14.03 -19.39
C PRO A 528 -30.31 14.44 -19.67
N PRO A 529 -29.95 15.72 -19.52
CA PRO A 529 -28.61 16.20 -19.82
C PRO A 529 -27.59 15.48 -18.94
N VAL A 530 -26.54 14.93 -19.55
CA VAL A 530 -25.46 14.22 -18.84
C VAL A 530 -24.73 15.23 -17.96
N GLN A 531 -24.96 15.14 -16.65
CA GLN A 531 -24.33 15.99 -15.64
C GLN A 531 -22.91 15.50 -15.34
N ALA A 532 -22.07 16.41 -14.81
CA ALA A 532 -20.75 16.02 -14.29
C ALA A 532 -20.93 14.93 -13.20
N PRO A 533 -20.03 13.95 -13.11
CA PRO A 533 -20.20 12.82 -12.21
C PRO A 533 -20.34 13.31 -10.77
N THR A 534 -21.40 12.85 -10.12
CA THR A 534 -21.72 13.16 -8.74
C THR A 534 -20.69 12.53 -7.80
N ARG A 535 -20.55 13.09 -6.59
CA ARG A 535 -19.68 12.52 -5.55
C ARG A 535 -19.98 11.04 -5.28
N GLN A 536 -21.24 10.64 -5.44
CA GLN A 536 -21.68 9.25 -5.26
C GLN A 536 -21.19 8.35 -6.39
N GLU A 537 -21.22 8.79 -7.65
CA GLU A 537 -20.68 8.04 -8.79
C GLU A 537 -19.16 7.88 -8.73
N LEU A 538 -18.44 8.85 -8.16
CA LEU A 538 -16.99 8.80 -7.97
C LEU A 538 -16.55 7.73 -6.97
N VAL A 539 -17.43 7.30 -6.06
CA VAL A 539 -17.13 6.33 -5.00
C VAL A 539 -17.91 5.03 -5.14
N THR A 540 -18.76 4.88 -6.16
CA THR A 540 -19.59 3.67 -6.32
C THR A 540 -19.01 2.74 -7.39
N ILE A 541 -18.75 1.50 -7.01
CA ILE A 541 -18.47 0.39 -7.94
C ILE A 541 -19.79 -0.31 -8.25
N THR A 542 -20.10 -0.46 -9.53
CA THR A 542 -21.31 -1.14 -10.01
C THR A 542 -20.98 -2.50 -10.60
N ALA A 543 -22.01 -3.32 -10.87
CA ALA A 543 -21.82 -4.61 -11.51
C ALA A 543 -21.20 -4.52 -12.91
N GLU A 544 -21.33 -3.39 -13.62
CA GLU A 544 -20.72 -3.16 -14.93
C GLU A 544 -19.21 -2.89 -14.84
N ASP A 545 -18.72 -2.48 -13.66
CA ASP A 545 -17.29 -2.30 -13.43
C ASP A 545 -16.59 -3.63 -13.22
N LEU A 546 -17.31 -4.65 -12.76
CA LEU A 546 -16.72 -5.97 -12.56
C LEU A 546 -16.19 -6.51 -13.90
N PRO A 547 -15.11 -7.30 -13.86
CA PRO A 547 -14.60 -7.90 -15.08
C PRO A 547 -15.67 -8.70 -15.83
N PRO A 548 -15.60 -8.77 -17.17
CA PRO A 548 -16.64 -9.44 -17.94
C PRO A 548 -16.70 -10.92 -17.58
N LEU A 549 -17.93 -11.43 -17.47
CA LEU A 549 -18.20 -12.87 -17.42
C LEU A 549 -17.77 -13.50 -18.75
N LEU A 550 -16.53 -14.02 -18.82
CA LEU A 550 -16.08 -14.77 -19.99
C LEU A 550 -16.78 -16.14 -20.04
N GLU A 551 -17.04 -16.63 -21.25
CA GLU A 551 -17.58 -17.99 -21.48
C GLU A 551 -16.57 -19.08 -21.03
N HIS A 552 -15.28 -18.72 -20.97
CA HIS A 552 -14.16 -19.53 -20.49
C HIS A 552 -13.59 -18.95 -19.18
N PRO A 553 -14.16 -19.29 -18.01
CA PRO A 553 -13.71 -18.77 -16.72
C PRO A 553 -12.25 -19.13 -16.42
N GLU A 554 -11.74 -20.26 -16.92
CA GLU A 554 -10.34 -20.68 -16.82
C GLU A 554 -9.34 -19.70 -17.45
N GLU A 555 -9.69 -19.02 -18.55
CA GLU A 555 -8.82 -18.02 -19.18
C GLU A 555 -8.80 -16.72 -18.37
N PHE A 556 -9.96 -16.33 -17.84
CA PHE A 556 -10.06 -15.16 -16.97
C PHE A 556 -9.30 -15.40 -15.66
N PHE A 557 -9.67 -16.44 -14.91
CA PHE A 557 -9.05 -16.71 -13.62
C PHE A 557 -7.60 -17.15 -13.76
N GLY A 558 -7.18 -17.79 -14.85
CA GLY A 558 -5.76 -18.11 -15.11
C GLY A 558 -4.87 -16.89 -15.38
N LEU A 559 -5.44 -15.73 -15.71
CA LEU A 559 -4.75 -14.45 -15.82
C LEU A 559 -4.60 -13.73 -14.46
N TYR A 560 -5.40 -14.10 -13.45
CA TYR A 560 -5.47 -13.44 -12.14
C TYR A 560 -5.16 -14.34 -10.92
N LEU A 561 -5.02 -15.65 -11.14
CA LEU A 561 -4.39 -16.63 -10.24
C LEU A 561 -2.88 -16.60 -10.44
#